data_AF-A0A6V7HBZ2-F1
#
_entry.id   AF-A0A6V7HBZ2-F1
#
_cell.length_a   1.000
_cell.length_b   1.000
_cell.length_c   1.000
_cell.angle_alpha   90.00
_cell.angle_beta   90.00
_cell.angle_gamma   90.00
#
_symmetry.space_group_name_H-M   'P 1'
#
loop_
_entity.id
_entity.type
_entity.pdbx_description
1 polymer ?
#
loop_
_entity_poly.entity_id
_entity_poly.type
_entity_poly.pdbx_seq_one_letter_code
_entity_poly.pdbx_strand_id
1 'polypeptide(L)'
;MAARESGRIKDAYQKRVLDEATRKRRQKKALEALEQDNFHDDPHADLVMSKKVPKFQETLDNRGGRRKKTRSAEYYKQRFRKTFAQLVEEDLNINPNPPNYASAQALPSKFPERQFCAVCGFPSNYTCIPCGARYCSMKCLGTHLDTRCLKWTA
;
A
#
# COMPACT_ATOMS: atom_id res chain seq x y z
N MET A 1 -42.53 8.21 26.05
CA MET A 1 -43.00 8.61 24.72
C MET A 1 -41.89 8.34 23.71
N ALA A 2 -42.02 7.30 22.88
CA ALA A 2 -41.04 7.04 21.82
C ALA A 2 -41.25 8.05 20.69
N ALA A 3 -40.23 8.85 20.40
CA ALA A 3 -40.28 9.80 19.30
C ALA A 3 -40.47 9.03 17.98
N ARG A 4 -41.55 9.33 17.26
CA ARG A 4 -41.78 8.84 15.89
C ARG A 4 -40.87 9.61 14.95
N GLU A 5 -39.62 9.21 14.88
CA GLU A 5 -38.65 9.77 13.94
C GLU A 5 -38.91 9.19 12.54
N SER A 6 -38.98 10.06 11.52
CA SER A 6 -39.08 9.63 10.12
C SER A 6 -37.86 8.79 9.73
N GLY A 7 -38.06 7.63 9.11
CA GLY A 7 -36.96 6.78 8.61
C GLY A 7 -35.99 7.52 7.69
N ARG A 8 -36.47 8.56 7.00
CA ARG A 8 -35.67 9.46 6.16
C ARG A 8 -34.59 10.22 6.93
N ILE A 9 -34.85 10.52 8.21
CA ILE A 9 -33.89 11.19 9.11
C ILE A 9 -32.79 10.21 9.54
N LYS A 10 -33.13 8.94 9.76
CA LYS A 10 -32.17 7.88 10.09
C LYS A 10 -31.22 7.60 8.93
N ASP A 11 -31.73 7.54 7.70
CA ASP A 11 -30.90 7.38 6.49
C ASP A 11 -29.96 8.57 6.26
N ALA A 12 -30.43 9.79 6.53
CA ALA A 12 -29.60 10.99 6.46
C ALA A 12 -28.47 10.98 7.51
N TYR A 13 -28.74 10.43 8.71
CA TYR A 13 -27.73 10.29 9.77
C TYR A 13 -26.66 9.23 9.43
N GLN A 14 -27.01 8.18 8.69
CA GLN A 14 -26.03 7.20 8.19
C GLN A 14 -25.13 7.77 7.08
N LYS A 15 -25.61 8.77 6.32
CA LYS A 15 -24.85 9.45 5.26
C LYS A 15 -24.11 10.70 5.77
N ARG A 16 -23.54 10.62 6.97
CA ARG A 16 -22.71 11.71 7.51
C ARG A 16 -21.49 11.93 6.63
N VAL A 17 -21.27 13.20 6.27
CA VAL A 17 -20.03 13.64 5.60
C VAL A 17 -18.86 13.33 6.55
N LEU A 18 -17.95 12.46 6.12
CA LEU A 18 -16.68 12.29 6.83
C LEU A 18 -15.83 13.55 6.60
N ASP A 19 -15.24 14.07 7.67
CA ASP A 19 -14.26 15.13 7.58
C ASP A 19 -13.00 14.67 6.82
N GLU A 20 -12.24 15.64 6.33
CA GLU A 20 -11.05 15.37 5.52
C GLU A 20 -9.99 14.58 6.31
N ALA A 21 -9.87 14.83 7.61
CA ALA A 21 -8.95 14.12 8.48
C ALA A 21 -9.32 12.64 8.61
N THR A 22 -10.61 12.31 8.80
CA THR A 22 -11.05 10.91 8.87
C THR A 22 -10.88 10.19 7.54
N ARG A 23 -11.10 10.87 6.41
CA ARG A 23 -10.83 10.29 5.08
C ARG A 23 -9.35 9.94 4.91
N LYS A 24 -8.45 10.86 5.24
CA LYS A 24 -7.00 10.62 5.18
C LYS A 24 -6.56 9.47 6.10
N ARG A 25 -7.12 9.40 7.32
CA ARG A 25 -6.84 8.28 8.25
C ARG A 25 -7.26 6.93 7.66
N ARG A 26 -8.44 6.85 7.05
CA ARG A 26 -8.91 5.62 6.38
C ARG A 26 -8.04 5.25 5.19
N GLN A 27 -7.68 6.21 4.36
CA GLN A 27 -6.76 5.99 3.24
C GLN A 27 -5.42 5.44 3.73
N LYS A 28 -4.86 6.01 4.80
CA LYS A 28 -3.61 5.52 5.41
C LYS A 28 -3.76 4.09 5.91
N LYS A 29 -4.86 3.76 6.59
CA LYS A 29 -5.14 2.39 7.05
C LYS A 29 -5.22 1.39 5.90
N ALA A 30 -5.86 1.77 4.78
CA ALA A 30 -5.93 0.91 3.60
C ALA A 30 -4.53 0.67 2.99
N LEU A 31 -3.68 1.71 2.92
CA LEU A 31 -2.29 1.55 2.49
C LEU A 31 -1.49 0.63 3.42
N GLU A 32 -1.68 0.77 4.73
CA GLU A 32 -1.04 -0.08 5.73
C GLU A 32 -1.48 -1.55 5.60
N ALA A 33 -2.76 -1.82 5.34
CA ALA A 33 -3.25 -3.17 5.09
C ALA A 33 -2.62 -3.79 3.83
N LEU A 34 -2.54 -3.02 2.73
CA LEU A 34 -1.85 -3.46 1.51
C LEU A 34 -0.35 -3.68 1.74
N GLU A 35 0.28 -2.90 2.61
CA GLU A 35 1.68 -3.12 3.01
C GLU A 35 1.85 -4.40 3.83
N GLN A 36 0.91 -4.70 4.74
CA GLN A 36 0.90 -5.94 5.53
C GLN A 36 0.74 -7.18 4.65
N ASP A 37 -0.10 -7.12 3.61
CA ASP A 37 -0.29 -8.24 2.67
C ASP A 37 0.99 -8.60 1.89
N ASN A 38 1.93 -7.67 1.74
CA ASN A 38 3.23 -7.96 1.12
C ASN A 38 4.15 -8.79 2.04
N PHE A 39 3.86 -8.90 3.34
CA PHE A 39 4.58 -9.78 4.25
C PHE A 39 4.12 -11.22 4.05
N HIS A 40 4.75 -11.91 3.11
CA HIS A 40 4.65 -13.36 3.03
C HIS A 40 5.69 -13.99 3.96
N ASP A 41 5.24 -14.90 4.83
CA ASP A 41 6.16 -15.79 5.52
C ASP A 41 6.95 -16.59 4.48
N ASP A 42 8.27 -16.64 4.67
CA ASP A 42 9.16 -17.35 3.76
C ASP A 42 8.65 -18.79 3.59
N PRO A 43 8.20 -19.20 2.38
CA PRO A 43 7.69 -20.54 2.14
C PRO A 43 8.77 -21.62 2.35
N HIS A 44 10.01 -21.21 2.58
CA HIS A 44 11.16 -22.04 2.88
C HIS A 44 11.67 -21.89 4.31
N ALA A 45 10.94 -21.22 5.21
CA ALA A 45 11.35 -21.05 6.61
C ALA A 45 11.60 -22.37 7.35
N ASP A 46 10.81 -23.41 7.03
CA ASP A 46 10.88 -24.76 7.60
C ASP A 46 11.63 -25.77 6.72
N LEU A 47 12.28 -25.32 5.63
CA LEU A 47 13.10 -26.22 4.81
C LEU A 47 14.33 -26.66 5.59
N VAL A 48 14.21 -27.82 6.22
CA VAL A 48 15.34 -28.54 6.80
C VAL A 48 16.24 -28.99 5.65
N MET A 49 17.33 -28.26 5.41
CA MET A 49 18.39 -28.66 4.49
C MET A 49 18.84 -30.07 4.86
N SER A 50 18.45 -31.06 4.05
CA SER A 50 18.79 -32.45 4.29
C SER A 50 20.31 -32.60 4.34
N LYS A 51 20.84 -33.23 5.41
CA LYS A 51 22.29 -33.50 5.56
C LYS A 51 22.85 -34.42 4.46
N LYS A 52 22.00 -34.94 3.56
CA LYS A 52 22.35 -35.78 2.41
C LYS A 52 22.42 -35.00 1.08
N VAL A 53 22.28 -33.68 1.08
CA VAL A 53 22.50 -32.87 -0.13
C VAL A 53 23.97 -33.04 -0.56
N PRO A 54 24.25 -33.41 -1.82
CA PRO A 54 25.62 -33.56 -2.29
C PRO A 54 26.36 -32.23 -2.12
N LYS A 55 27.44 -32.24 -1.34
CA LYS A 55 28.37 -31.11 -1.28
C LYS A 55 29.13 -31.09 -2.59
N PHE A 56 28.65 -30.33 -3.57
CA PHE A 56 29.46 -30.04 -4.74
C PHE A 56 30.63 -29.17 -4.27
N GLN A 57 31.80 -29.79 -4.20
CA GLN A 57 33.05 -29.13 -3.88
C GLN A 57 33.38 -28.23 -5.06
N GLU A 58 33.19 -26.93 -4.88
CA GLU A 58 33.48 -25.91 -5.87
C GLU A 58 35.00 -25.85 -6.08
N THR A 59 35.52 -26.70 -6.97
CA THR A 59 36.80 -26.47 -7.63
C THR A 59 36.58 -25.41 -8.69
N LEU A 60 36.55 -24.15 -8.27
CA LEU A 60 36.71 -23.02 -9.19
C LEU A 60 37.74 -22.06 -8.61
N ASP A 61 38.72 -21.81 -9.45
CA ASP A 61 40.04 -21.34 -9.10
C ASP A 61 40.10 -20.01 -8.34
N ASN A 62 41.13 -19.98 -7.51
CA ASN A 62 41.68 -18.85 -6.79
C ASN A 62 41.96 -17.66 -7.75
N ARG A 63 41.02 -16.71 -7.90
CA ARG A 63 41.28 -15.37 -8.44
C ARG A 63 40.58 -14.30 -7.62
N GLY A 64 41.37 -13.63 -6.78
CA GLY A 64 41.32 -12.19 -6.54
C GLY A 64 40.04 -11.56 -5.96
N GLY A 65 40.13 -11.12 -4.70
CA GLY A 65 39.74 -9.75 -4.38
C GLY A 65 38.24 -9.43 -4.29
N ARG A 66 37.56 -10.03 -3.31
CA ARG A 66 36.64 -9.40 -2.33
C ARG A 66 35.80 -10.54 -1.77
N ARG A 67 36.01 -10.87 -0.48
CA ARG A 67 35.09 -11.71 0.28
C ARG A 67 33.72 -11.04 0.25
N LYS A 68 32.88 -11.39 -0.74
CA LYS A 68 31.46 -11.06 -0.74
C LYS A 68 30.93 -11.82 0.47
N LYS A 69 30.77 -11.13 1.62
CA LYS A 69 30.21 -11.73 2.84
C LYS A 69 28.97 -12.50 2.38
N THR A 70 29.04 -13.82 2.43
CA THR A 70 27.89 -14.69 2.16
C THR A 70 26.86 -14.28 3.18
N ARG A 71 25.87 -13.50 2.73
CA ARG A 71 24.85 -12.95 3.60
C ARG A 71 24.20 -14.12 4.33
N SER A 72 24.20 -14.06 5.66
CA SER A 72 23.69 -15.13 6.54
C SER A 72 22.29 -15.57 6.09
N ALA A 73 21.91 -16.82 6.31
CA ALA A 73 20.52 -17.26 6.10
C ALA A 73 19.51 -16.34 6.82
N GLU A 74 19.94 -15.75 7.94
CA GLU A 74 19.20 -14.73 8.68
C GLU A 74 18.99 -13.42 7.90
N TYR A 75 19.95 -13.03 7.06
CA TYR A 75 19.82 -11.88 6.16
C TYR A 75 18.73 -12.12 5.09
N TYR A 76 18.62 -13.36 4.57
CA TYR A 76 17.59 -13.71 3.60
C TYR A 76 16.20 -13.73 4.26
N LYS A 77 16.08 -14.26 5.49
CA LYS A 77 14.83 -14.21 6.28
C LYS A 77 14.37 -12.79 6.59
N GLN A 78 15.31 -11.86 6.84
CA GLN A 78 14.99 -10.46 7.07
C GLN A 78 14.65 -9.69 5.80
N ARG A 79 15.13 -10.12 4.61
CA ARG A 79 14.85 -9.41 3.35
C ARG A 79 13.36 -9.47 2.95
N PHE A 80 12.64 -10.53 3.34
CA PHE A 80 11.22 -10.71 3.03
C PHE A 80 10.28 -10.11 4.09
N ARG A 81 10.82 -9.53 5.16
CA ARG A 81 10.06 -9.02 6.31
C ARG A 81 10.31 -7.54 6.56
N LYS A 82 10.56 -6.76 5.51
CA LYS A 82 10.79 -5.32 5.62
C LYS A 82 9.66 -4.56 4.99
N THR A 83 9.13 -3.58 5.74
CA THR A 83 8.22 -2.60 5.15
C THR A 83 8.97 -1.79 4.10
N PHE A 84 8.22 -1.22 3.16
CA PHE A 84 8.80 -0.32 2.17
C PHE A 84 9.60 0.82 2.83
N ALA A 85 9.11 1.39 3.94
CA ALA A 85 9.83 2.40 4.71
C ALA A 85 11.21 1.91 5.22
N GLN A 86 11.27 0.70 5.76
CA GLN A 86 12.54 0.10 6.23
C GLN A 86 13.52 -0.12 5.08
N LEU A 87 13.05 -0.53 3.90
CA LEU A 87 13.90 -0.69 2.72
C LEU A 87 14.51 0.65 2.27
N VAL A 88 13.74 1.74 2.32
CA VAL A 88 14.23 3.09 1.97
C VAL A 88 15.26 3.59 2.98
N GLU A 89 15.04 3.39 4.29
CA GLU A 89 16.00 3.76 5.33
C GLU A 89 17.33 2.98 5.20
N GLU A 90 17.25 1.69 4.89
CA GLU A 90 18.44 0.88 4.66
C GLU A 90 19.21 1.29 3.40
N ASP A 91 18.52 1.62 2.31
CA ASP A 91 19.17 2.14 1.10
C ASP A 91 19.89 3.45 1.41
N LEU A 92 19.27 4.35 2.19
CA LEU A 92 19.91 5.61 2.58
C LEU A 92 21.18 5.40 3.40
N ASN A 93 21.19 4.41 4.30
CA ASN A 93 22.37 4.08 5.11
C ASN A 93 23.50 3.45 4.29
N ILE A 94 23.18 2.72 3.22
CA ILE A 94 24.16 2.07 2.34
C ILE A 94 24.66 3.04 1.26
N ASN A 95 23.75 3.85 0.72
CA ASN A 95 23.95 4.78 -0.39
C ASN A 95 23.54 6.21 0.01
N PRO A 96 24.32 6.88 0.87
CA PRO A 96 23.97 8.22 1.36
C PRO A 96 24.09 9.30 0.28
N ASN A 97 24.91 9.06 -0.75
CA ASN A 97 25.15 10.03 -1.82
C ASN A 97 24.12 9.86 -2.95
N PRO A 98 23.50 10.95 -3.44
CA PRO A 98 22.60 10.90 -4.60
C PRO A 98 23.31 10.37 -5.87
N PRO A 99 22.58 9.72 -6.79
CA PRO A 99 21.14 9.47 -6.77
C PRO A 99 20.76 8.22 -5.96
N ASN A 100 19.86 8.41 -4.98
CA ASN A 100 19.22 7.35 -4.20
C ASN A 100 17.69 7.50 -4.21
N TYR A 101 16.98 6.55 -3.59
CA TYR A 101 15.51 6.55 -3.57
C TYR A 101 14.91 7.86 -3.03
N ALA A 102 15.49 8.42 -1.97
CA ALA A 102 15.02 9.67 -1.35
C ALA A 102 15.24 10.89 -2.27
N SER A 103 16.37 10.95 -2.97
CA SER A 103 16.69 12.05 -3.90
C SER A 103 15.90 11.99 -5.22
N ALA A 104 15.34 10.84 -5.57
CA ALA A 104 14.54 10.65 -6.78
C ALA A 104 13.11 11.18 -6.66
N GLN A 105 12.72 11.74 -5.50
CA GLN A 105 11.37 12.24 -5.26
C GLN A 105 11.05 13.43 -6.19
N ALA A 106 9.96 13.30 -6.95
CA ALA A 106 9.46 14.39 -7.77
C ALA A 106 8.96 15.55 -6.90
N LEU A 107 9.20 16.78 -7.36
CA LEU A 107 8.65 17.98 -6.71
C LEU A 107 7.11 17.97 -6.77
N PRO A 108 6.44 18.68 -5.84
CA PRO A 108 4.99 18.87 -5.90
C PRO A 108 4.53 19.43 -7.24
N SER A 109 3.32 19.06 -7.67
CA SER A 109 2.72 19.55 -8.91
C SER A 109 2.61 21.07 -8.91
N LYS A 110 3.01 21.69 -10.03
CA LYS A 110 2.78 23.13 -10.29
C LYS A 110 1.38 23.43 -10.81
N PHE A 111 0.60 22.40 -11.14
CA PHE A 111 -0.72 22.50 -11.75
C PHE A 111 -1.82 22.01 -10.79
N PRO A 112 -3.04 22.56 -10.91
CA PRO A 112 -4.15 22.12 -10.07
C PRO A 112 -4.52 20.66 -10.33
N GLU A 113 -5.00 19.98 -9.28
CA GLU A 113 -5.46 18.61 -9.37
C GLU A 113 -6.65 18.47 -10.32
N ARG A 114 -6.59 17.45 -11.19
CA ARG A 114 -7.70 17.11 -12.08
C ARG A 114 -8.67 16.19 -11.36
N GLN A 115 -9.97 16.42 -11.57
CA GLN A 115 -11.04 15.69 -10.90
C GLN A 115 -11.68 14.72 -11.88
N PHE A 116 -11.37 13.44 -11.71
CA PHE A 116 -11.88 12.36 -12.56
C PHE A 116 -12.83 11.45 -11.80
N CYS A 117 -13.81 10.92 -12.52
CA CYS A 117 -14.76 9.93 -12.01
C CYS A 117 -14.03 8.64 -11.64
N ALA A 118 -14.19 8.17 -10.41
CA ALA A 118 -13.58 6.94 -9.92
C ALA A 118 -14.12 5.66 -10.59
N VAL A 119 -15.22 5.76 -11.35
CA VAL A 119 -15.85 4.61 -12.03
C VAL A 119 -15.43 4.50 -13.48
N CYS A 120 -15.39 5.62 -14.22
CA CYS A 120 -15.18 5.62 -15.67
C CYS A 120 -14.06 6.55 -16.16
N GLY A 121 -13.39 7.31 -15.29
CA GLY A 121 -12.24 8.14 -15.66
C GLY A 121 -12.56 9.48 -16.35
N PHE A 122 -13.81 9.74 -16.74
CA PHE A 122 -14.21 11.04 -17.30
C PHE A 122 -14.20 12.18 -16.27
N PRO A 123 -14.11 13.46 -16.69
CA PRO A 123 -14.21 14.60 -15.78
C PRO A 123 -15.45 14.51 -14.88
N SER A 124 -15.26 14.73 -13.59
CA SER A 124 -16.31 14.58 -12.59
C SER A 124 -16.63 15.89 -11.91
N ASN A 125 -17.92 16.24 -11.86
CA ASN A 125 -18.39 17.45 -11.18
C ASN A 125 -18.96 17.16 -9.79
N TYR A 126 -19.19 15.89 -9.44
CA TYR A 126 -19.86 15.50 -8.22
C TYR A 126 -18.95 14.70 -7.29
N THR A 127 -19.26 14.77 -5.99
CA THR A 127 -18.49 14.14 -4.92
C THR A 127 -19.42 13.31 -4.04
N CYS A 128 -19.03 12.06 -3.78
CA CYS A 128 -19.76 11.18 -2.90
C CYS A 128 -19.63 11.64 -1.44
N ILE A 129 -20.77 11.86 -0.78
CA ILE A 129 -20.87 12.32 0.61
C ILE A 129 -20.11 11.41 1.61
N PRO A 130 -20.32 10.07 1.62
CA PRO A 130 -19.68 9.19 2.59
C PRO A 130 -18.16 9.05 2.42
N CYS A 131 -17.62 8.96 1.20
CA CYS A 131 -16.20 8.62 0.98
C CYS A 131 -15.38 9.72 0.30
N GLY A 132 -16.00 10.77 -0.25
CA GLY A 132 -15.32 11.82 -1.00
C GLY A 132 -14.90 11.44 -2.42
N ALA A 133 -15.18 10.23 -2.89
CA ALA A 133 -14.85 9.81 -4.25
C ALA A 133 -15.67 10.60 -5.28
N ARG A 134 -15.06 10.94 -6.41
CA ARG A 134 -15.74 11.72 -7.46
C ARG A 134 -16.47 10.84 -8.46
N TYR A 135 -17.58 11.37 -8.99
CA TYR A 135 -18.37 10.70 -10.03
C TYR A 135 -18.91 11.70 -11.06
N CYS A 136 -19.14 11.24 -12.29
CA CYS A 136 -19.63 12.09 -13.38
C CYS A 136 -21.16 12.07 -13.55
N SER A 137 -21.83 10.98 -13.15
CA SER A 137 -23.27 10.79 -13.36
C SER A 137 -23.92 9.93 -12.27
N MET A 138 -25.25 9.98 -12.17
CA MET A 138 -26.02 9.13 -11.23
C MET A 138 -25.80 7.64 -11.46
N LYS A 139 -25.56 7.21 -12.72
CA LYS A 139 -25.20 5.82 -13.03
C LYS A 139 -23.89 5.43 -12.35
N CYS A 140 -22.87 6.29 -12.46
CA CYS A 140 -21.59 6.09 -11.78
C CYS A 140 -21.73 6.17 -10.25
N LEU A 141 -22.62 7.01 -9.72
CA LEU A 141 -22.91 7.01 -8.29
C LEU A 141 -23.51 5.67 -7.83
N GLY A 142 -24.47 5.11 -8.57
CA GLY A 142 -25.03 3.78 -8.26
C GLY A 142 -23.94 2.71 -8.22
N THR A 143 -23.18 2.58 -9.30
CA THR A 143 -22.05 1.63 -9.36
C THR A 143 -21.03 1.87 -8.25
N HIS A 144 -20.74 3.12 -7.93
CA HIS A 144 -19.85 3.48 -6.84
C HIS A 144 -20.40 3.01 -5.49
N LEU A 145 -21.67 3.26 -5.18
CA LEU A 145 -22.31 2.83 -3.93
C LEU A 145 -22.33 1.30 -3.79
N ASP A 146 -22.51 0.57 -4.89
CA ASP A 146 -22.57 -0.88 -4.87
C ASP A 146 -21.20 -1.53 -4.66
N THR A 147 -20.18 -1.02 -5.36
CA THR A 147 -18.90 -1.74 -5.53
C THR A 147 -17.67 -1.01 -4.98
N ARG A 148 -17.78 0.25 -4.57
CA ARG A 148 -16.59 1.08 -4.23
C ARG A 148 -16.76 1.96 -2.98
N CYS A 149 -17.98 2.19 -2.50
CA CYS A 149 -18.24 3.14 -1.43
C CYS A 149 -18.10 2.52 -0.04
N LEU A 150 -17.03 2.86 0.68
CA LEU A 150 -16.73 2.52 2.09
C LEU A 150 -16.78 1.03 2.49
N LYS A 151 -17.34 0.13 1.69
CA LYS A 151 -17.33 -1.32 1.89
C LYS A 151 -15.96 -1.95 1.59
N TRP A 152 -15.16 -1.29 0.74
CA TRP A 152 -13.90 -1.83 0.18
C TRP A 152 -12.67 -1.02 0.57
N THR A 153 -12.81 -0.07 1.48
CA THR A 153 -11.70 0.75 2.02
C THR A 153 -11.51 0.54 3.52
N ALA A 154 -12.04 -0.56 4.07
CA ALA A 154 -12.06 -0.87 5.51
C ALA A 154 -10.87 -1.74 5.92
#